data_AF-A0A2V1CX79-F1
#
_entry.id   AF-A0A2V1CX79-F1
#
_cell.length_a   1.000
_cell.length_b   1.000
_cell.length_c   1.000
_cell.angle_alpha   90.00
_cell.angle_beta   90.00
_cell.angle_gamma   90.00
#
_symmetry.space_group_name_H-M   'P 1'
#
loop_
_entity.id
_entity.type
_entity.pdbx_description
1 polymer ?
#
loop_
_entity_poly.entity_id
_entity_poly.type
_entity_poly.pdbx_seq_one_letter_code
_entity_poly.pdbx_strand_id
1 'polypeptide(L)'
;SWVEQLSVVAPNASYVGEYGYSRAFRDKGGPGFDQNANLWTVPPLENQPPFVRPGDLLCHPSQRTLTPLPDFPRLKASPGLILALRYAENGHSTIPGGGKGLPGKPQLGGTVFVFGTNAAREDETLSNVLQWTADGRGGDGRGTLLTAQNFDDGRCYQLGNGAALANLRRERFPNPIPGQSGTDHELLCETDVKLPDSVAVGRPFTLYWVWQWPTAPGQDPNFPRGKDEYYVSCMDVDIVQEVAS
;
A
#
# COMPACT_ATOMS: atom_id res chain seq x y z
N SER A 1 1.76 6.08 -5.28
CA SER A 1 1.00 4.84 -5.51
C SER A 1 0.06 4.61 -4.35
N TRP A 2 -0.88 3.68 -4.45
CA TRP A 2 -1.87 3.34 -3.43
C TRP A 2 -2.25 1.86 -3.56
N VAL A 3 -2.86 1.29 -2.53
CA VAL A 3 -3.41 -0.07 -2.57
C VAL A 3 -4.62 -0.12 -3.48
N GLU A 4 -4.53 -0.88 -4.56
CA GLU A 4 -5.62 -1.09 -5.54
C GLU A 4 -6.62 -2.12 -5.05
N GLN A 5 -6.13 -3.14 -4.34
CA GLN A 5 -6.96 -4.20 -3.78
C GLN A 5 -6.23 -4.97 -2.68
N LEU A 6 -7.02 -5.60 -1.82
CA LEU A 6 -6.59 -6.58 -0.84
C LEU A 6 -7.16 -7.95 -1.21
N SER A 7 -6.42 -9.01 -0.91
CA SER A 7 -6.91 -10.39 -1.04
C SER A 7 -6.37 -11.27 0.07
N VAL A 8 -7.08 -12.36 0.39
CA VAL A 8 -6.58 -13.40 1.29
C VAL A 8 -5.67 -14.35 0.51
N VAL A 9 -4.50 -14.67 1.06
CA VAL A 9 -3.55 -15.63 0.50
C VAL A 9 -3.70 -16.96 1.24
N ALA A 10 -4.11 -17.99 0.52
CA ALA A 10 -4.21 -19.35 1.05
C ALA A 10 -2.82 -20.02 1.18
N PRO A 11 -2.69 -21.13 1.94
CA PRO A 11 -1.40 -21.80 2.15
C PRO A 11 -0.71 -22.30 0.86
N ASN A 12 -1.46 -22.52 -0.21
CA ASN A 12 -0.95 -22.86 -1.55
C ASN A 12 -0.56 -21.64 -2.39
N ALA A 13 -0.51 -20.44 -1.78
CA ALA A 13 -0.25 -19.14 -2.41
C ALA A 13 -1.30 -18.67 -3.43
N SER A 14 -2.49 -19.27 -3.49
CA SER A 14 -3.59 -18.73 -4.29
C SER A 14 -4.35 -17.65 -3.54
N TYR A 15 -4.88 -16.67 -4.28
CA TYR A 15 -5.88 -15.74 -3.77
C TYR A 15 -7.22 -16.45 -3.57
N VAL A 16 -7.90 -16.19 -2.45
CA VAL A 16 -9.21 -16.78 -2.13
C VAL A 16 -10.19 -15.73 -1.63
N GLY A 17 -11.48 -16.01 -1.79
CA GLY A 17 -12.57 -15.10 -1.44
C GLY A 17 -12.65 -13.85 -2.34
N GLU A 18 -13.49 -12.92 -1.92
CA GLU A 18 -13.69 -11.63 -2.60
C GLU A 18 -12.55 -10.65 -2.31
N TYR A 19 -12.31 -9.72 -3.24
CA TYR A 19 -11.38 -8.62 -3.00
C TYR A 19 -11.92 -7.62 -1.98
N GLY A 20 -11.01 -6.99 -1.25
CA GLY A 20 -11.30 -5.82 -0.43
C GLY A 20 -10.57 -4.59 -0.93
N TYR A 21 -10.99 -3.42 -0.46
CA TYR A 21 -10.48 -2.14 -0.94
C TYR A 21 -10.17 -1.18 0.21
N SER A 22 -9.35 -0.16 -0.08
CA SER A 22 -9.15 0.94 0.87
C SER A 22 -10.44 1.74 1.09
N ARG A 23 -10.49 2.48 2.19
CA ARG A 23 -11.60 3.40 2.47
C ARG A 23 -11.78 4.35 1.28
N ALA A 24 -13.02 4.67 0.95
CA ALA A 24 -13.39 5.59 -0.13
C ALA A 24 -12.70 5.35 -1.49
N PHE A 25 -12.28 4.12 -1.80
CA PHE A 25 -11.58 3.78 -3.04
C PHE A 25 -12.36 4.21 -4.30
N ARG A 26 -11.63 4.68 -5.31
CA ARG A 26 -12.16 4.97 -6.65
C ARG A 26 -11.47 4.10 -7.69
N ASP A 27 -12.26 3.38 -8.47
CA ASP A 27 -11.74 2.57 -9.56
C ASP A 27 -11.24 3.45 -10.73
N LYS A 28 -10.06 3.10 -11.24
CA LYS A 28 -9.44 3.70 -12.43
C LYS A 28 -10.27 3.50 -13.70
N GLY A 29 -11.03 2.42 -13.79
CA GLY A 29 -11.94 2.14 -14.91
C GLY A 29 -13.23 2.96 -14.89
N GLY A 30 -13.51 3.65 -13.78
CA GLY A 30 -14.74 4.42 -13.58
C GLY A 30 -14.80 5.72 -14.41
N PRO A 31 -15.99 6.14 -14.86
CA PRO A 31 -16.16 7.45 -15.51
C PRO A 31 -15.70 8.60 -14.61
N GLY A 32 -14.87 9.50 -15.15
CA GLY A 32 -14.41 10.69 -14.43
C GLY A 32 -13.42 10.40 -13.30
N PHE A 33 -12.68 9.28 -13.37
CA PHE A 33 -11.63 8.95 -12.40
C PHE A 33 -10.63 10.10 -12.20
N ASP A 34 -10.43 10.50 -10.95
CA ASP A 34 -9.37 11.39 -10.50
C ASP A 34 -8.41 10.61 -9.60
N GLN A 35 -7.14 10.54 -9.98
CA GLN A 35 -6.10 9.87 -9.20
C GLN A 35 -5.98 10.41 -7.77
N ASN A 36 -6.28 11.70 -7.55
CA ASN A 36 -6.21 12.32 -6.23
C ASN A 36 -7.26 11.77 -5.27
N ALA A 37 -8.26 11.04 -5.77
CA ALA A 37 -9.23 10.38 -4.91
C ALA A 37 -8.62 9.20 -4.11
N ASN A 38 -7.54 8.60 -4.63
CA ASN A 38 -6.82 7.50 -3.97
C ASN A 38 -5.40 7.91 -3.52
N LEU A 39 -4.78 8.84 -4.24
CA LEU A 39 -3.41 9.27 -3.98
C LEU A 39 -3.35 10.18 -2.75
N TRP A 40 -2.59 9.77 -1.73
CA TRP A 40 -2.26 10.60 -0.59
C TRP A 40 -0.76 10.63 -0.37
N THR A 41 -0.20 11.84 -0.29
CA THR A 41 1.24 12.05 -0.06
C THR A 41 1.44 12.78 1.26
N VAL A 42 2.35 12.28 2.08
CA VAL A 42 2.70 12.87 3.37
C VAL A 42 4.22 13.09 3.44
N PRO A 43 4.71 14.27 3.84
CA PRO A 43 3.93 15.49 4.07
C PRO A 43 3.35 16.04 2.74
N PRO A 44 2.33 16.93 2.80
CA PRO A 44 1.79 17.58 1.61
C PRO A 44 2.87 18.32 0.80
N LEU A 45 2.75 18.33 -0.53
CA LEU A 45 3.74 18.95 -1.41
C LEU A 45 3.85 20.47 -1.21
N GLU A 46 2.84 21.14 -0.64
CA GLU A 46 2.96 22.56 -0.24
C GLU A 46 3.97 22.79 0.90
N ASN A 47 4.32 21.76 1.69
CA ASN A 47 5.39 21.85 2.67
C ASN A 47 6.74 21.79 1.95
N GLN A 48 7.48 22.89 1.93
CA GLN A 48 8.77 22.99 1.24
C GLN A 48 9.91 23.38 2.21
N PRO A 49 10.99 22.58 2.32
CA PRO A 49 11.11 21.19 1.85
C PRO A 49 10.14 20.26 2.59
N PRO A 50 9.64 19.20 1.95
CA PRO A 50 8.66 18.31 2.54
C PRO A 50 9.35 17.41 3.56
N PHE A 51 9.45 17.87 4.80
CA PHE A 51 9.79 17.04 5.96
C PHE A 51 8.53 16.77 6.78
N VAL A 52 8.41 15.54 7.29
CA VAL A 52 7.27 15.15 8.13
C VAL A 52 7.24 16.00 9.39
N ARG A 53 6.03 16.46 9.75
CA ARG A 53 5.71 17.22 10.96
C ARG A 53 4.81 16.39 11.88
N PRO A 54 4.79 16.69 13.20
CA PRO A 54 3.93 15.97 14.14
C PRO A 54 2.43 15.99 13.79
N GLY A 55 1.95 17.05 13.16
CA GLY A 55 0.53 17.22 12.80
C GLY A 55 0.15 16.68 11.42
N ASP A 56 1.08 16.08 10.67
CA ASP A 56 0.77 15.54 9.36
C ASP A 56 -0.12 14.31 9.48
N LEU A 57 -1.37 14.45 9.03
CA LEU A 57 -2.39 13.41 9.11
C LEU A 57 -2.04 12.22 8.21
N LEU A 58 -2.18 11.02 8.78
CA LEU A 58 -1.80 9.77 8.15
C LEU A 58 -2.69 9.46 6.94
N CYS A 59 -4.01 9.50 7.14
CA CYS A 59 -4.98 9.09 6.13
C CYS A 59 -5.43 10.27 5.28
N HIS A 60 -5.64 9.98 3.99
CA HIS A 60 -6.34 10.86 3.06
C HIS A 60 -7.64 11.38 3.70
N PRO A 61 -8.07 12.64 3.47
CA PRO A 61 -9.29 13.19 4.04
C PRO A 61 -10.54 12.30 3.89
N SER A 62 -10.71 11.65 2.74
CA SER A 62 -11.83 10.71 2.50
C SER A 62 -11.66 9.34 3.18
N GLN A 63 -10.48 9.04 3.74
CA GLN A 63 -10.13 7.75 4.35
C GLN A 63 -10.00 7.81 5.88
N ARG A 64 -10.39 8.92 6.51
CA ARG A 64 -10.29 9.08 7.98
C ARG A 64 -11.38 8.32 8.72
N THR A 65 -12.58 8.32 8.17
CA THR A 65 -13.71 7.54 8.69
C THR A 65 -13.63 6.10 8.18
N LEU A 66 -14.13 5.14 8.97
CA LEU A 66 -14.07 3.72 8.62
C LEU A 66 -15.08 3.34 7.53
N THR A 67 -15.85 4.26 6.96
CA THR A 67 -16.99 3.94 6.08
C THR A 67 -16.51 3.42 4.72
N PRO A 68 -16.78 2.14 4.36
CA PRO A 68 -16.52 1.65 3.01
C PRO A 68 -17.55 2.20 2.02
N LEU A 69 -17.24 2.11 0.74
CA LEU A 69 -18.22 2.36 -0.31
C LEU A 69 -18.95 1.05 -0.63
N PRO A 70 -20.25 1.09 -1.00
CA PRO A 70 -21.00 -0.12 -1.31
C PRO A 70 -20.34 -1.02 -2.37
N ASP A 71 -19.80 -0.40 -3.43
CA ASP A 71 -19.19 -1.13 -4.55
C ASP A 71 -17.73 -1.56 -4.29
N PHE A 72 -17.14 -1.08 -3.20
CA PHE A 72 -15.75 -1.35 -2.81
C PHE A 72 -15.70 -1.78 -1.34
N PRO A 73 -16.13 -3.02 -1.05
CA PRO A 73 -16.26 -3.51 0.32
C PRO A 73 -14.88 -3.68 0.99
N ARG A 74 -14.93 -3.80 2.32
CA ARG A 74 -13.77 -4.25 3.10
C ARG A 74 -13.48 -5.71 2.81
N LEU A 75 -12.21 -6.09 2.90
CA LEU A 75 -11.83 -7.50 2.84
C LEU A 75 -12.42 -8.24 4.05
N LYS A 76 -12.89 -9.47 3.85
CA LYS A 76 -13.22 -10.39 4.93
C LYS A 76 -12.06 -11.36 5.15
N ALA A 77 -11.56 -11.45 6.38
CA ALA A 77 -10.47 -12.37 6.72
C ALA A 77 -10.63 -12.93 8.14
N SER A 78 -10.05 -14.09 8.38
CA SER A 78 -9.97 -14.70 9.71
C SER A 78 -8.64 -14.38 10.39
N PRO A 79 -8.57 -14.41 11.73
CA PRO A 79 -7.32 -14.22 12.47
C PRO A 79 -6.21 -15.16 11.96
N GLY A 80 -4.98 -14.66 11.91
CA GLY A 80 -3.82 -15.45 11.50
C GLY A 80 -3.62 -15.64 10.00
N LEU A 81 -4.60 -15.30 9.16
CA LEU A 81 -4.45 -15.39 7.70
C LEU A 81 -3.46 -14.36 7.15
N ILE A 82 -2.88 -14.68 6.00
CA ILE A 82 -2.02 -13.78 5.23
C ILE A 82 -2.91 -13.01 4.25
N LEU A 83 -2.70 -11.70 4.19
CA LEU A 83 -3.35 -10.81 3.24
C LEU A 83 -2.30 -10.26 2.28
N ALA A 84 -2.64 -10.21 1.00
CA ALA A 84 -1.88 -9.53 -0.02
C ALA A 84 -2.44 -8.12 -0.21
N LEU A 85 -1.61 -7.09 0.02
CA LEU A 85 -1.93 -5.70 -0.30
C LEU A 85 -1.28 -5.37 -1.65
N ARG A 86 -2.09 -5.18 -2.68
CA ARG A 86 -1.64 -5.14 -4.07
C ARG A 86 -1.77 -3.74 -4.66
N TYR A 87 -0.74 -3.29 -5.38
CA TYR A 87 -0.63 -1.92 -5.87
C TYR A 87 0.12 -1.82 -7.19
N ALA A 88 -0.20 -0.80 -8.01
CA ALA A 88 0.51 -0.54 -9.26
C ALA A 88 1.90 0.06 -8.99
N GLU A 89 2.92 -0.36 -9.76
CA GLU A 89 4.29 0.16 -9.59
C GLU A 89 4.45 1.61 -10.05
N ASN A 90 3.64 2.07 -11.01
CA ASN A 90 3.62 3.44 -11.55
C ASN A 90 5.03 3.94 -11.96
N GLY A 91 5.87 3.07 -12.53
CA GLY A 91 7.26 3.34 -12.91
C GLY A 91 8.29 3.27 -11.77
N HIS A 92 7.91 2.95 -10.53
CA HIS A 92 8.80 2.98 -9.37
C HIS A 92 9.57 1.68 -9.12
N SER A 93 9.22 0.61 -9.83
CA SER A 93 9.90 -0.69 -9.73
C SER A 93 10.68 -1.01 -10.99
N THR A 94 10.08 -0.75 -12.17
CA THR A 94 10.66 -1.21 -13.44
C THR A 94 11.43 -0.14 -14.21
N ILE A 95 11.32 1.14 -13.81
CA ILE A 95 11.98 2.26 -14.48
C ILE A 95 12.97 2.94 -13.52
N PRO A 96 14.25 3.10 -13.89
CA PRO A 96 15.22 3.81 -13.07
C PRO A 96 14.75 5.23 -12.68
N GLY A 97 14.94 5.60 -11.41
CA GLY A 97 14.57 6.93 -10.91
C GLY A 97 13.07 7.24 -10.96
N GLY A 98 12.19 6.22 -10.96
CA GLY A 98 10.74 6.40 -10.94
C GLY A 98 10.17 6.94 -12.26
N GLY A 99 10.81 6.65 -13.40
CA GLY A 99 10.38 7.10 -14.73
C GLY A 99 10.61 8.58 -15.04
N LYS A 100 11.06 9.38 -14.05
CA LYS A 100 11.34 10.82 -14.20
C LYS A 100 12.83 11.16 -14.03
N GLY A 101 13.69 10.15 -13.94
CA GLY A 101 15.12 10.36 -13.71
C GLY A 101 15.41 11.04 -12.36
N LEU A 102 14.56 10.82 -11.36
CA LEU A 102 14.71 11.48 -10.06
C LEU A 102 15.96 10.96 -9.34
N PRO A 103 16.88 11.85 -8.94
CA PRO A 103 18.10 11.46 -8.24
C PRO A 103 17.80 11.09 -6.79
N GLY A 104 18.69 10.28 -6.19
CA GLY A 104 18.64 9.97 -4.75
C GLY A 104 17.44 9.16 -4.28
N LYS A 105 16.69 8.53 -5.19
CA LYS A 105 15.58 7.64 -4.86
C LYS A 105 16.08 6.32 -4.28
N PRO A 106 15.34 5.70 -3.34
CA PRO A 106 15.76 4.45 -2.71
C PRO A 106 15.81 3.30 -3.74
N GLN A 107 16.66 2.32 -3.46
CA GLN A 107 16.68 1.06 -4.20
C GLN A 107 15.37 0.29 -3.97
N LEU A 108 15.03 -0.60 -4.92
CA LEU A 108 13.86 -1.49 -4.84
C LEU A 108 12.54 -0.75 -4.55
N GLY A 109 12.43 0.48 -5.07
CA GLY A 109 11.25 1.32 -4.89
C GLY A 109 11.04 1.85 -3.47
N GLY A 110 11.95 1.63 -2.52
CA GLY A 110 11.77 2.00 -1.12
C GLY A 110 11.05 0.94 -0.30
N THR A 111 10.60 1.31 0.90
CA THR A 111 10.05 0.36 1.88
C THR A 111 8.58 0.65 2.13
N VAL A 112 7.76 -0.39 2.07
CA VAL A 112 6.38 -0.42 2.53
C VAL A 112 6.36 -0.95 3.95
N PHE A 113 5.84 -0.15 4.87
CA PHE A 113 5.48 -0.57 6.22
C PHE A 113 3.98 -0.79 6.28
N VAL A 114 3.54 -1.92 6.84
CA VAL A 114 2.12 -2.14 7.15
C VAL A 114 1.95 -2.13 8.65
N PHE A 115 1.14 -1.20 9.13
CA PHE A 115 0.78 -1.08 10.53
C PHE A 115 -0.66 -1.54 10.75
N GLY A 116 -0.96 -2.06 11.94
CA GLY A 116 -2.29 -2.55 12.30
C GLY A 116 -2.78 -2.05 13.65
N THR A 117 -4.08 -1.82 13.78
CA THR A 117 -4.72 -1.41 15.04
C THR A 117 -6.21 -1.77 15.09
N ASN A 118 -6.72 -1.98 16.31
CA ASN A 118 -8.16 -2.06 16.62
C ASN A 118 -8.72 -0.74 17.21
N ALA A 119 -7.88 0.30 17.30
CA ALA A 119 -8.16 1.58 17.93
C ALA A 119 -7.79 2.75 17.00
N ALA A 120 -8.15 2.62 15.72
CA ALA A 120 -7.94 3.65 14.70
C ALA A 120 -8.61 4.97 15.08
N ARG A 121 -7.97 6.08 14.70
CA ARG A 121 -8.48 7.44 14.91
C ARG A 121 -8.56 8.21 13.60
N GLU A 122 -9.51 9.13 13.52
CA GLU A 122 -9.68 9.99 12.35
C GLU A 122 -8.56 11.03 12.21
N ASP A 123 -7.96 11.42 13.33
CA ASP A 123 -6.85 12.37 13.45
C ASP A 123 -5.49 11.68 13.63
N GLU A 124 -5.37 10.40 13.27
CA GLU A 124 -4.11 9.67 13.34
C GLU A 124 -3.02 10.36 12.50
N THR A 125 -1.80 10.42 13.03
CA THR A 125 -0.68 11.13 12.40
C THR A 125 0.37 10.15 11.91
N LEU A 126 1.07 10.51 10.83
CA LEU A 126 2.17 9.69 10.32
C LEU A 126 3.29 9.58 11.38
N SER A 127 3.61 10.68 12.06
CA SER A 127 4.65 10.71 13.10
C SER A 127 4.36 9.76 14.26
N ASN A 128 3.09 9.55 14.65
CA ASN A 128 2.75 8.59 15.70
C ASN A 128 2.88 7.15 15.20
N VAL A 129 2.29 6.83 14.04
CA VAL A 129 2.30 5.46 13.51
C VAL A 129 3.71 4.97 13.18
N LEU A 130 4.60 5.85 12.68
CA LEU A 130 6.00 5.49 12.44
C LEU A 130 6.77 5.10 13.72
N GLN A 131 6.24 5.38 14.91
CA GLN A 131 6.82 4.95 16.17
C GLN A 131 6.33 3.57 16.64
N TRP A 132 5.30 3.01 16.02
CA TRP A 132 4.77 1.70 16.42
C TRP A 132 5.76 0.58 16.10
N THR A 133 5.96 -0.30 17.08
CA THR A 133 6.89 -1.42 17.00
C THR A 133 6.12 -2.74 16.89
N ALA A 134 6.79 -3.79 16.40
CA ALA A 134 6.17 -5.10 16.21
C ALA A 134 5.64 -5.73 17.52
N ASP A 135 6.23 -5.38 18.66
CA ASP A 135 5.78 -5.83 19.99
C ASP A 135 4.64 -4.99 20.58
N GLY A 136 4.14 -3.99 19.84
CA GLY A 136 3.02 -3.13 20.22
C GLY A 136 3.34 -2.11 21.32
N ARG A 137 4.62 -1.89 21.66
CA ARG A 137 5.02 -0.97 22.74
C ARG A 137 5.44 0.42 22.26
N GLY A 138 5.69 0.58 20.97
CA GLY A 138 6.14 1.82 20.36
C GLY A 138 5.03 2.86 20.19
N GLY A 139 5.43 4.12 20.07
CA GLY A 139 4.52 5.26 19.98
C GLY A 139 3.59 5.33 21.20
N ASP A 140 2.29 5.43 20.95
CA ASP A 140 1.26 5.45 21.98
C ASP A 140 0.65 4.08 22.31
N GLY A 141 1.27 2.99 21.84
CA GLY A 141 0.89 1.60 22.18
C GLY A 141 -0.48 1.16 21.65
N ARG A 142 -1.11 1.92 20.74
CA ARG A 142 -2.41 1.57 20.16
C ARG A 142 -2.34 0.67 18.94
N GLY A 143 -1.15 0.46 18.38
CA GLY A 143 -0.98 -0.37 17.20
C GLY A 143 0.39 -1.01 17.14
N THR A 144 0.63 -1.73 16.05
CA THR A 144 1.84 -2.51 15.85
C THR A 144 2.31 -2.43 14.41
N LEU A 145 3.61 -2.56 14.21
CA LEU A 145 4.21 -2.82 12.91
C LEU A 145 4.02 -4.32 12.57
N LEU A 146 3.26 -4.62 11.52
CA LEU A 146 2.98 -6.00 11.11
C LEU A 146 4.02 -6.52 10.12
N THR A 147 4.50 -5.68 9.21
CA THR A 147 5.54 -6.05 8.24
C THR A 147 6.25 -4.82 7.68
N ALA A 148 7.46 -5.03 7.17
CA ALA A 148 8.22 -4.07 6.40
C ALA A 148 8.84 -4.80 5.19
N GLN A 149 8.44 -4.43 3.97
CA GLN A 149 8.88 -5.07 2.73
C GLN A 149 9.32 -4.03 1.70
N ASN A 150 10.06 -4.43 0.68
CA ASN A 150 10.36 -3.54 -0.43
C ASN A 150 9.07 -3.24 -1.22
N PHE A 151 8.93 -2.02 -1.71
CA PHE A 151 7.84 -1.67 -2.62
C PHE A 151 7.90 -2.52 -3.89
N ASP A 152 9.10 -2.68 -4.43
CA ASP A 152 9.39 -3.59 -5.53
C ASP A 152 9.49 -5.04 -5.02
N ASP A 153 8.48 -5.84 -5.32
CA ASP A 153 8.41 -7.26 -4.96
C ASP A 153 9.26 -8.17 -5.86
N GLY A 154 9.94 -7.59 -6.86
CA GLY A 154 10.80 -8.32 -7.81
C GLY A 154 10.05 -8.99 -8.96
N ARG A 155 8.71 -8.98 -8.96
CA ARG A 155 7.85 -9.67 -9.92
C ARG A 155 6.99 -8.72 -10.73
N CYS A 156 6.46 -7.68 -10.09
CA CYS A 156 5.50 -6.78 -10.68
C CYS A 156 6.03 -5.98 -11.86
N TYR A 157 5.13 -5.63 -12.77
CA TYR A 157 5.41 -4.84 -13.96
C TYR A 157 4.12 -4.19 -14.49
N GLN A 158 4.27 -3.05 -15.17
CA GLN A 158 3.20 -2.46 -15.97
C GLN A 158 3.49 -2.58 -17.47
N LEU A 159 2.42 -2.68 -18.24
CA LEU A 159 2.49 -2.77 -19.69
C LEU A 159 2.62 -1.39 -20.32
N GLY A 160 3.15 -1.34 -21.55
CA GLY A 160 3.18 -0.11 -22.36
C GLY A 160 4.16 0.97 -21.87
N ASN A 161 4.96 0.72 -20.83
CA ASN A 161 5.93 1.68 -20.30
C ASN A 161 7.31 1.65 -21.03
N GLY A 162 7.54 0.68 -21.92
CA GLY A 162 8.78 0.54 -22.69
C GLY A 162 10.00 0.12 -21.87
N ALA A 163 9.85 -0.22 -20.60
CA ALA A 163 10.95 -0.52 -19.70
C ALA A 163 11.50 -1.94 -19.93
N ALA A 164 12.82 -2.06 -20.12
CA ALA A 164 13.46 -3.36 -20.34
C ALA A 164 13.23 -4.34 -19.17
N LEU A 165 13.26 -3.84 -17.92
CA LEU A 165 12.99 -4.66 -16.74
C LEU A 165 11.52 -5.11 -16.67
N ALA A 166 10.57 -4.27 -17.10
CA ALA A 166 9.16 -4.67 -17.19
C ALA A 166 8.97 -5.81 -18.20
N ASN A 167 9.59 -5.73 -19.37
CA ASN A 167 9.55 -6.80 -20.37
C ASN A 167 10.13 -8.11 -19.84
N LEU A 168 11.29 -8.06 -19.17
CA LEU A 168 11.92 -9.24 -18.56
C LEU A 168 11.05 -9.87 -17.47
N ARG A 169 10.41 -9.05 -16.62
CA ARG A 169 9.50 -9.55 -15.59
C ARG A 169 8.24 -10.16 -16.18
N ARG A 170 7.66 -9.54 -17.20
CA ARG A 170 6.52 -10.09 -17.95
C ARG A 170 6.80 -11.47 -18.51
N GLU A 171 7.99 -11.68 -19.09
CA GLU A 171 8.38 -13.00 -19.61
C GLU A 171 8.55 -14.04 -18.50
N ARG A 172 9.07 -13.63 -17.33
CA ARG A 172 9.33 -14.52 -16.19
C ARG A 172 8.09 -14.82 -15.35
N PHE A 173 7.18 -13.86 -15.25
CA PHE A 173 5.99 -13.87 -14.39
C PHE A 173 4.75 -13.50 -15.20
N PRO A 174 4.36 -14.30 -16.21
CA PRO A 174 3.22 -13.98 -17.05
C PRO A 174 1.93 -13.90 -16.22
N ASN A 175 1.11 -12.87 -16.49
CA ASN A 175 -0.16 -12.65 -15.82
C ASN A 175 -1.32 -12.60 -16.85
N PRO A 176 -1.75 -13.74 -17.41
CA PRO A 176 -2.90 -13.77 -18.31
C PRO A 176 -4.21 -13.56 -17.54
N ILE A 177 -5.24 -13.04 -18.21
CA ILE A 177 -6.60 -13.04 -17.66
C ILE A 177 -7.02 -14.50 -17.42
N PRO A 178 -7.56 -14.85 -16.24
CA PRO A 178 -8.12 -16.16 -16.00
C PRO A 178 -9.11 -16.58 -17.09
N GLY A 179 -8.89 -17.76 -17.68
CA GLY A 179 -9.73 -18.29 -18.75
C GLY A 179 -9.47 -17.72 -20.15
N GLN A 180 -8.55 -16.76 -20.33
CA GLN A 180 -8.21 -16.19 -21.64
C GLN A 180 -6.70 -16.35 -21.94
N SER A 181 -6.32 -17.56 -22.38
CA SER A 181 -4.93 -17.87 -22.72
C SER A 181 -4.38 -16.92 -23.80
N GLY A 182 -3.14 -16.48 -23.62
CA GLY A 182 -2.45 -15.56 -24.55
C GLY A 182 -2.76 -14.08 -24.33
N THR A 183 -3.63 -13.74 -23.39
CA THR A 183 -3.77 -12.35 -22.92
C THR A 183 -2.59 -11.96 -22.02
N ASP A 184 -2.32 -10.66 -21.95
CA ASP A 184 -1.25 -10.07 -21.15
C ASP A 184 -1.86 -8.96 -20.30
N HIS A 185 -1.69 -9.04 -18.98
CA HIS A 185 -2.06 -8.01 -18.03
C HIS A 185 -0.86 -7.59 -17.19
N GLU A 186 -0.89 -6.34 -16.72
CA GLU A 186 0.05 -5.88 -15.72
C GLU A 186 -0.03 -6.73 -14.44
N LEU A 187 1.12 -6.99 -13.83
CA LEU A 187 1.19 -7.68 -12.54
C LEU A 187 1.41 -6.63 -11.46
N LEU A 188 0.42 -6.46 -10.57
CA LEU A 188 0.53 -5.58 -9.40
C LEU A 188 1.68 -6.02 -8.50
N CYS A 189 2.38 -5.06 -7.90
CA CYS A 189 3.28 -5.32 -6.77
C CYS A 189 2.45 -5.68 -5.54
N GLU A 190 3.11 -6.29 -4.57
CA GLU A 190 2.44 -6.88 -3.42
C GLU A 190 3.28 -6.72 -2.16
N THR A 191 2.59 -6.43 -1.05
CA THR A 191 3.13 -6.58 0.30
C THR A 191 2.24 -7.54 1.07
N ASP A 192 2.81 -8.64 1.52
CA ASP A 192 2.09 -9.64 2.32
C ASP A 192 2.10 -9.29 3.82
N VAL A 193 0.95 -9.42 4.48
CA VAL A 193 0.82 -9.16 5.90
C VAL A 193 0.06 -10.29 6.59
N LYS A 194 0.63 -10.85 7.65
CA LYS A 194 -0.10 -11.79 8.51
C LYS A 194 -0.96 -11.00 9.49
N LEU A 195 -2.26 -11.28 9.54
CA LEU A 195 -3.11 -10.77 10.61
C LEU A 195 -2.68 -11.35 11.95
N PRO A 196 -2.63 -10.56 13.04
CA PRO A 196 -2.37 -11.09 14.36
C PRO A 196 -3.38 -12.18 14.72
N ASP A 197 -2.93 -13.28 15.32
CA ASP A 197 -3.83 -14.37 15.74
C ASP A 197 -4.83 -13.90 16.82
N SER A 198 -4.55 -12.77 17.47
CA SER A 198 -5.35 -12.17 18.54
C SER A 198 -6.42 -11.17 18.07
N VAL A 199 -6.57 -10.91 16.77
CA VAL A 199 -7.63 -9.99 16.31
C VAL A 199 -9.01 -10.57 16.59
N ALA A 200 -9.92 -9.74 17.12
CA ALA A 200 -11.23 -10.21 17.56
C ALA A 200 -12.23 -10.29 16.39
N VAL A 201 -12.93 -11.42 16.28
CA VAL A 201 -14.02 -11.62 15.33
C VAL A 201 -15.16 -10.64 15.60
N GLY A 202 -15.79 -10.14 14.53
CA GLY A 202 -16.94 -9.23 14.59
C GLY A 202 -16.58 -7.77 14.77
N ARG A 203 -15.28 -7.41 14.81
CA ARG A 203 -14.81 -6.02 14.77
C ARG A 203 -13.85 -5.82 13.61
N PRO A 204 -13.92 -4.69 12.89
CA PRO A 204 -12.94 -4.38 11.87
C PRO A 204 -11.54 -4.20 12.47
N PHE A 205 -10.53 -4.65 11.74
CA PHE A 205 -9.13 -4.37 12.04
C PHE A 205 -8.58 -3.41 10.99
N THR A 206 -8.03 -2.29 11.42
CA THR A 206 -7.50 -1.26 10.51
C THR A 206 -6.07 -1.60 10.12
N LEU A 207 -5.77 -1.45 8.83
CA LEU A 207 -4.42 -1.51 8.28
C LEU A 207 -4.04 -0.16 7.67
N TYR A 208 -2.80 0.25 7.92
CA TYR A 208 -2.18 1.40 7.27
C TYR A 208 -1.02 0.90 6.41
N TRP A 209 -1.18 1.00 5.10
CA TRP A 209 -0.11 0.79 4.14
C TRP A 209 0.65 2.11 3.99
N VAL A 210 1.91 2.14 4.41
CA VAL A 210 2.75 3.35 4.45
C VAL A 210 4.01 3.09 3.64
N TRP A 211 4.05 3.63 2.43
CA TRP A 211 5.19 3.51 1.54
C TRP A 211 6.13 4.71 1.68
N GLN A 212 7.36 4.46 2.10
CA GLN A 212 8.43 5.43 2.22
C GLN A 212 9.27 5.47 0.93
N TRP A 213 9.27 6.61 0.23
CA TRP A 213 10.00 6.84 -1.03
C TRP A 213 10.76 8.18 -1.07
N PRO A 214 11.72 8.40 -0.15
CA PRO A 214 12.32 9.69 0.11
C PRO A 214 13.32 10.08 -1.00
N THR A 215 13.90 11.26 -0.86
CA THR A 215 15.10 11.66 -1.63
C THR A 215 16.27 11.79 -0.68
N ALA A 216 17.35 11.06 -0.95
CA ALA A 216 18.54 11.07 -0.11
C ALA A 216 19.23 12.46 -0.10
N PRO A 217 19.79 12.88 1.04
CA PRO A 217 20.56 14.12 1.14
C PRO A 217 21.73 14.16 0.15
N GLY A 218 22.02 15.36 -0.39
CA GLY A 218 23.12 15.60 -1.31
C GLY A 218 22.97 15.02 -2.72
N GLN A 219 21.84 14.39 -3.05
CA GLN A 219 21.62 13.78 -4.37
C GLN A 219 20.83 14.68 -5.34
N ASP A 220 19.88 15.46 -4.82
CA ASP A 220 19.09 16.41 -5.60
C ASP A 220 19.50 17.86 -5.25
N PRO A 221 20.00 18.66 -6.21
CA PRO A 221 20.33 20.06 -5.97
C PRO A 221 19.17 20.93 -5.48
N ASN A 222 17.92 20.56 -5.80
CA ASN A 222 16.72 21.26 -5.33
C ASN A 222 16.40 20.92 -3.87
N PHE A 223 16.86 19.76 -3.40
CA PHE A 223 16.66 19.26 -2.05
C PHE A 223 18.01 18.83 -1.45
N PRO A 224 18.93 19.77 -1.15
CA PRO A 224 20.29 19.44 -0.71
C PRO A 224 20.30 18.66 0.61
N ARG A 225 19.29 18.83 1.46
CA ARG A 225 19.09 18.08 2.71
C ARG A 225 18.23 16.82 2.55
N GLY A 226 17.93 16.42 1.31
CA GLY A 226 16.95 15.39 1.01
C GLY A 226 15.52 15.88 1.25
N LYS A 227 14.57 14.96 1.11
CA LYS A 227 13.17 15.22 1.40
C LYS A 227 12.45 13.93 1.81
N ASP A 228 11.47 14.08 2.69
CA ASP A 228 10.53 13.01 2.99
C ASP A 228 9.49 12.91 1.87
N GLU A 229 9.01 11.69 1.65
CA GLU A 229 7.93 11.41 0.72
C GLU A 229 7.35 10.05 1.09
N TYR A 230 6.14 10.08 1.62
CA TYR A 230 5.37 8.89 1.97
C TYR A 230 4.08 8.88 1.18
N TYR A 231 3.65 7.69 0.78
CA TYR A 231 2.30 7.46 0.26
C TYR A 231 1.55 6.53 1.19
N VAL A 232 0.28 6.83 1.43
CA VAL A 232 -0.51 6.09 2.42
C VAL A 232 -1.84 5.65 1.83
N SER A 233 -2.23 4.42 2.16
CA SER A 233 -3.61 3.94 2.00
C SER A 233 -4.12 3.44 3.35
N CYS A 234 -5.30 3.88 3.75
CA CYS A 234 -5.96 3.43 4.97
C CYS A 234 -7.14 2.53 4.62
N MET A 235 -7.16 1.34 5.23
CA MET A 235 -8.13 0.28 4.91
C MET A 235 -8.54 -0.46 6.17
N ASP A 236 -9.67 -1.18 6.09
CA ASP A 236 -10.18 -1.99 7.19
C ASP A 236 -10.49 -3.39 6.68
N VAL A 237 -10.30 -4.37 7.55
CA VAL A 237 -10.59 -5.78 7.30
C VAL A 237 -11.67 -6.22 8.27
N ASP A 238 -12.78 -6.72 7.75
CA ASP A 238 -13.84 -7.30 8.59
C ASP A 238 -13.40 -8.68 9.05
N ILE A 239 -13.16 -8.81 10.36
CA ILE A 239 -12.67 -10.06 10.96
C ILE A 239 -13.85 -11.03 11.14
N VAL A 240 -13.80 -12.15 10.42
CA VAL A 240 -14.85 -13.18 10.39
C VAL A 240 -14.32 -14.54 10.87
N GLN A 241 -15.23 -15.42 11.30
CA GLN A 241 -14.87 -16.74 11.79
C GLN A 241 -14.21 -17.60 10.70
N GLU A 242 -14.78 -17.58 9.49
CA GLU A 242 -14.27 -18.28 8.31
C GLU A 242 -14.44 -17.40 7.08
N VAL A 243 -13.46 -17.47 6.19
CA VAL A 243 -13.53 -16.87 4.85
C VAL A 243 -14.14 -17.90 3.92
N ALA A 244 -15.17 -17.50 3.18
CA ALA A 244 -15.74 -18.37 2.15
C ALA A 244 -14.65 -18.69 1.11
N SER A 245 -14.47 -19.98 0.83
CA SER A 245 -13.53 -20.52 -0.17
C SER A 245 -13.94 -20.15 -1.58
#